data_AF-A0A735UKN4-F1
#
_entry.id   AF-A0A735UKN4-F1
#
_cell.length_a   1.000
_cell.length_b   1.000
_cell.length_c   1.000
_cell.angle_alpha   90.00
_cell.angle_beta   90.00
_cell.angle_gamma   90.00
#
_symmetry.space_group_name_H-M   'P 1'
#
loop_
_entity.id
_entity.type
_entity.pdbx_description
1 polymer ?
#
loop_
_entity_poly.entity_id
_entity_poly.type
_entity_poly.pdbx_seq_one_letter_code
_entity_poly.pdbx_strand_id
1 'polypeptide(L)'
;MHMMKLFLNLRMRNFLIGVITFTISGACLAGNSLSQIKYESGNLPIKWHTGGPECTTFKNDFQIHKYNKDFYILRESGCVHTEKPFLYILFGQEKAILFDTGAGTDTDATTGRTPNVVGAINGVIHQWLKENNRSSIPLIVTHLHSHLDHTWGDYQFTQRPDTTFVKPGDVEILKAFFGIEIWPEQTGKYDLGERKLDIIPVPGHDATSIAVYDRNTAVLLTGDVLYPGRLYINEPNPDLMQASIQRLVDFTRHRPVAHILGTHIERRAPYYDYPRGAHYAPDEFPLQMGRAELLELQEATKQRTREGSGNTITQKAYRDFTLCGVYPTCKPVNAPDSTAFVNDL
;
A
#
# COMPACT_ATOMS: atom_id res chain seq x y z
N MET A 1 -41.02 79.53 0.13
CA MET A 1 -42.04 78.81 0.92
C MET A 1 -41.31 77.85 1.86
N HIS A 2 -41.06 78.30 3.10
CA HIS A 2 -41.70 77.79 4.34
C HIS A 2 -41.23 76.35 4.70
N MET A 3 -40.32 76.24 5.67
CA MET A 3 -40.59 75.84 7.08
C MET A 3 -40.58 74.31 7.24
N MET A 4 -40.15 73.68 8.33
CA MET A 4 -39.44 74.02 9.55
C MET A 4 -39.20 72.67 10.24
N LYS A 5 -38.03 72.44 10.85
CA LYS A 5 -37.79 71.28 11.72
C LYS A 5 -38.68 71.42 12.97
N LEU A 6 -39.36 70.36 13.39
CA LEU A 6 -39.92 70.26 14.74
C LEU A 6 -39.67 68.88 15.35
N PHE A 7 -39.06 68.90 16.53
CA PHE A 7 -38.82 67.79 17.42
C PHE A 7 -40.13 67.32 18.07
N LEU A 8 -40.26 66.02 18.35
CA LEU A 8 -41.25 65.52 19.30
C LEU A 8 -40.58 64.57 20.31
N ASN A 9 -40.71 64.96 21.58
CA ASN A 9 -40.36 64.22 22.78
C ASN A 9 -41.13 62.89 22.91
N LEU A 10 -40.46 61.81 23.30
CA LEU A 10 -41.12 60.68 23.96
C LEU A 10 -40.53 60.40 25.35
N ARG A 11 -41.42 60.46 26.34
CA ARG A 11 -41.21 60.13 27.76
C ARG A 11 -40.76 58.68 27.94
N MET A 12 -39.73 58.48 28.77
CA MET A 12 -39.37 57.18 29.33
C MET A 12 -40.46 56.66 30.27
N ARG A 13 -40.80 55.39 30.12
CA ARG A 13 -41.65 54.63 31.06
C ARG A 13 -40.89 53.36 31.43
N ASN A 14 -40.46 53.29 32.69
CA ASN A 14 -39.70 52.17 33.26
C ASN A 14 -40.52 50.87 33.20
N PHE A 15 -39.93 49.82 32.63
CA PHE A 15 -40.37 48.43 32.84
C PHE A 15 -39.24 47.68 33.54
N LEU A 16 -39.52 47.20 34.76
CA LEU A 16 -38.67 46.24 35.47
C LEU A 16 -38.69 44.92 34.68
N ILE A 17 -37.52 44.46 34.21
CA ILE A 17 -37.32 43.10 33.72
C ILE A 17 -36.68 42.31 34.86
N GLY A 18 -37.42 41.35 35.43
CA GLY A 18 -36.89 40.39 36.37
C GLY A 18 -35.93 39.43 35.67
N VAL A 19 -34.68 39.37 36.12
CA VAL A 19 -33.67 38.41 35.64
C VAL A 19 -33.91 37.08 36.35
N ILE A 20 -34.35 36.07 35.60
CA ILE A 20 -34.35 34.68 36.05
C ILE A 20 -32.95 34.12 35.75
N THR A 21 -32.12 33.96 36.76
CA THR A 21 -30.85 33.24 36.67
C THR A 21 -31.11 31.73 36.66
N PHE A 22 -30.94 31.10 35.49
CA PHE A 22 -30.81 29.64 35.39
C PHE A 22 -29.37 29.25 35.74
N THR A 23 -29.17 28.60 36.88
CA THR A 23 -27.92 27.92 37.21
C THR A 23 -27.83 26.62 36.42
N ILE A 24 -27.05 26.62 35.34
CA ILE A 24 -26.69 25.38 34.64
C ILE A 24 -25.62 24.69 35.50
N SER A 25 -26.03 23.68 36.27
CA SER A 25 -25.11 22.73 36.88
C SER A 25 -24.46 21.90 35.78
N GLY A 26 -23.25 22.28 35.35
CA GLY A 26 -22.42 21.52 34.44
C GLY A 26 -21.96 20.23 35.11
N ALA A 27 -22.72 19.16 34.96
CA ALA A 27 -22.22 17.82 35.19
C ALA A 27 -21.20 17.53 34.07
N CYS A 28 -19.90 17.60 34.40
CA CYS A 28 -18.86 17.03 33.57
C CYS A 28 -19.14 15.54 33.40
N LEU A 29 -19.72 15.16 32.27
CA LEU A 29 -19.64 13.79 31.79
C LEU A 29 -18.15 13.52 31.58
N ALA A 30 -17.56 12.70 32.44
CA ALA A 30 -16.25 12.12 32.20
C ALA A 30 -16.33 11.39 30.86
N GLY A 31 -15.85 12.02 29.80
CA GLY A 31 -15.66 11.36 28.52
C GLY A 31 -14.72 10.20 28.78
N ASN A 32 -15.19 8.98 28.55
CA ASN A 32 -14.31 7.82 28.46
C ASN A 32 -13.19 8.20 27.49
N SER A 33 -11.97 8.33 28.02
CA SER A 33 -10.76 8.38 27.21
C SER A 33 -10.83 7.18 26.28
N LEU A 34 -11.14 7.41 25.01
CA LEU A 34 -10.91 6.42 23.97
C LEU A 34 -9.43 6.07 24.12
N SER A 35 -9.13 4.81 24.46
CA SER A 35 -7.76 4.33 24.54
C SER A 35 -7.09 4.71 23.24
N GLN A 36 -6.14 5.65 23.28
CA GLN A 36 -5.43 6.08 22.09
C GLN A 36 -4.77 4.83 21.52
N ILE A 37 -5.21 4.41 20.33
CA ILE A 37 -4.68 3.21 19.70
C ILE A 37 -3.19 3.45 19.49
N LYS A 38 -2.36 2.73 20.26
CA LYS A 38 -0.92 2.93 20.28
C LYS A 38 -0.28 1.94 19.32
N TYR A 39 0.07 2.43 18.14
CA TYR A 39 0.96 1.77 17.19
C TYR A 39 2.22 2.61 17.00
N GLU A 40 3.30 1.97 16.58
CA GLU A 40 4.58 2.57 16.25
C GLU A 40 4.46 3.34 14.93
N SER A 41 4.34 4.66 15.01
CA SER A 41 4.30 5.53 13.84
C SER A 41 5.61 5.50 13.06
N GLY A 42 5.52 5.80 11.77
CA GLY A 42 6.67 6.14 10.93
C GLY A 42 6.33 7.26 9.96
N ASN A 43 7.23 7.52 9.02
CA ASN A 43 7.05 8.54 7.99
C ASN A 43 7.23 7.93 6.60
N LEU A 44 6.54 8.48 5.61
CA LEU A 44 6.70 8.14 4.20
C LEU A 44 7.02 9.42 3.41
N PRO A 45 7.94 9.36 2.44
CA PRO A 45 8.18 10.48 1.57
C PRO A 45 6.96 10.69 0.65
N ILE A 46 6.71 11.93 0.25
CA ILE A 46 5.66 12.24 -0.72
C ILE A 46 6.06 11.77 -2.13
N LYS A 47 7.37 11.78 -2.43
CA LYS A 47 7.93 11.35 -3.72
C LYS A 47 8.95 10.24 -3.51
N TRP A 48 8.87 9.25 -4.39
CA TRP A 48 9.85 8.17 -4.49
C TRP A 48 10.76 8.36 -5.69
N HIS A 49 11.94 7.77 -5.64
CA HIS A 49 12.82 7.70 -6.79
C HIS A 49 12.19 6.78 -7.82
N THR A 50 11.99 7.31 -9.03
CA THR A 50 11.48 6.51 -10.15
C THR A 50 12.61 6.07 -11.06
N GLY A 51 13.72 6.79 -11.10
CA GLY A 51 14.75 6.70 -12.14
C GLY A 51 15.13 8.11 -12.59
N GLY A 52 15.83 8.23 -13.72
CA GLY A 52 16.17 9.52 -14.32
C GLY A 52 15.95 9.50 -15.83
N PRO A 53 15.93 10.67 -16.48
CA PRO A 53 15.85 10.76 -17.94
C PRO A 53 17.07 10.14 -18.64
N GLU A 54 18.21 10.05 -17.92
CA GLU A 54 19.45 9.43 -18.41
C GLU A 54 19.96 8.41 -17.40
N CYS A 55 19.61 7.14 -17.58
CA CYS A 55 19.95 6.06 -16.66
C CYS A 55 21.46 5.80 -16.51
N THR A 56 22.28 6.24 -17.47
CA THR A 56 23.74 6.19 -17.38
C THR A 56 24.30 6.98 -16.18
N THR A 57 23.58 8.03 -15.74
CA THR A 57 23.97 8.88 -14.61
C THR A 57 23.41 8.39 -13.27
N PHE A 58 22.42 7.50 -13.30
CA PHE A 58 21.73 7.00 -12.11
C PHE A 58 22.38 5.69 -11.62
N LYS A 59 23.12 5.75 -10.50
CA LYS A 59 23.95 4.63 -10.03
C LYS A 59 23.31 3.75 -8.96
N ASN A 60 22.32 4.26 -8.24
CA ASN A 60 21.69 3.52 -7.15
C ASN A 60 20.58 2.61 -7.69
N ASP A 61 20.65 1.34 -7.31
CA ASP A 61 19.66 0.32 -7.68
C ASP A 61 18.39 0.53 -6.86
N PHE A 62 18.56 0.91 -5.59
CA PHE A 62 17.48 1.09 -4.63
C PHE A 62 17.56 2.45 -3.95
N GLN A 63 16.41 3.09 -3.77
CA GLN A 63 16.20 4.06 -2.69
C GLN A 63 15.83 3.30 -1.42
N ILE A 64 16.62 3.45 -0.37
CA ILE A 64 16.32 2.88 0.94
C ILE A 64 15.69 3.96 1.81
N HIS A 65 14.47 3.71 2.29
CA HIS A 65 13.74 4.59 3.18
C HIS A 65 13.48 3.91 4.52
N LYS A 66 13.84 4.57 5.61
CA LYS A 66 13.57 4.11 6.97
C LYS A 66 12.21 4.66 7.42
N TYR A 67 11.17 3.82 7.39
CA TYR A 67 9.83 4.22 7.85
C TYR A 67 9.84 4.55 9.34
N ASN A 68 10.42 3.65 10.15
CA ASN A 68 10.71 3.86 11.56
C ASN A 68 11.93 3.02 11.99
N LYS A 69 12.16 2.83 13.29
CA LYS A 69 13.34 2.09 13.81
C LYS A 69 13.49 0.66 13.27
N ASP A 70 12.38 -0.03 13.00
CA ASP A 70 12.36 -1.46 12.69
C ASP A 70 11.69 -1.77 11.34
N PHE A 71 11.32 -0.77 10.55
CA PHE A 71 10.68 -0.94 9.25
C PHE A 71 11.39 -0.11 8.19
N TYR A 72 11.89 -0.78 7.16
CA TYR A 72 12.50 -0.14 5.99
C TYR A 72 11.76 -0.56 4.72
N ILE A 73 11.74 0.36 3.77
CA ILE A 73 11.12 0.23 2.46
C ILE A 73 12.19 0.51 1.43
N LEU A 74 12.33 -0.36 0.45
CA LEU A 74 13.25 -0.18 -0.66
C LEU A 74 12.44 0.03 -1.93
N ARG A 75 12.73 1.06 -2.71
CA ARG A 75 12.16 1.29 -4.04
C ARG A 75 13.23 1.00 -5.08
N GLU A 76 12.99 0.02 -5.93
CA GLU A 76 13.87 -0.24 -7.07
C GLU A 76 13.79 0.89 -8.09
N SER A 77 14.94 1.23 -8.68
CA SER A 77 15.05 2.28 -9.68
C SER A 77 14.49 1.83 -11.02
N GLY A 78 13.82 2.73 -11.74
CA GLY A 78 13.41 2.52 -13.12
C GLY A 78 14.58 2.39 -14.08
N CYS A 79 15.76 2.87 -13.67
CA CYS A 79 17.03 2.62 -14.34
C CYS A 79 17.67 1.27 -13.96
N VAL A 80 16.89 0.38 -13.37
CA VAL A 80 17.17 -1.05 -13.21
C VAL A 80 16.06 -1.83 -13.90
N HIS A 81 14.81 -1.54 -13.55
CA HIS A 81 13.64 -2.14 -14.20
C HIS A 81 12.44 -1.20 -14.15
N THR A 82 11.72 -1.09 -15.27
CA THR A 82 10.51 -0.28 -15.44
C THR A 82 9.35 -0.54 -14.46
N GLU A 83 9.26 -1.71 -13.83
CA GLU A 83 8.23 -2.03 -12.82
C GLU A 83 8.51 -1.32 -11.49
N LYS A 84 9.79 -1.05 -11.20
CA LYS A 84 10.25 -0.30 -10.04
C LYS A 84 9.70 -0.86 -8.72
N PRO A 85 9.66 -2.17 -8.46
CA PRO A 85 8.95 -2.72 -7.30
C PRO A 85 9.41 -2.12 -5.96
N PHE A 86 8.48 -2.10 -5.00
CA PHE A 86 8.77 -1.82 -3.60
C PHE A 86 9.03 -3.13 -2.84
N LEU A 87 10.07 -3.15 -2.03
CA LEU A 87 10.42 -4.26 -1.15
C LEU A 87 10.29 -3.78 0.30
N TYR A 88 9.89 -4.68 1.19
CA TYR A 88 9.63 -4.36 2.59
C TYR A 88 10.45 -5.25 3.52
N ILE A 89 11.23 -4.65 4.42
CA ILE A 89 11.93 -5.40 5.48
C ILE A 89 11.50 -4.94 6.87
N LEU A 90 11.01 -5.92 7.65
CA LEU A 90 10.53 -5.73 9.01
C LEU A 90 11.46 -6.47 9.97
N PHE A 91 11.92 -5.76 11.00
CA PHE A 91 12.74 -6.33 12.07
C PHE A 91 11.87 -6.65 13.30
N GLY A 92 12.08 -7.82 13.88
CA GLY A 92 11.68 -8.16 15.24
C GLY A 92 12.91 -8.48 16.11
N GLN A 93 12.68 -8.94 17.34
CA GLN A 93 13.75 -9.28 18.27
C GLN A 93 14.48 -10.57 17.91
N GLU A 94 13.84 -11.51 17.21
CA GLU A 94 14.44 -12.81 16.90
C GLU A 94 14.89 -12.92 15.46
N LYS A 95 14.18 -12.28 14.52
CA LYS A 95 14.43 -12.40 13.08
C LYS A 95 13.89 -11.19 12.32
N ALA A 96 14.44 -10.97 11.13
CA ALA A 96 13.91 -10.05 10.14
C ALA A 96 13.16 -10.83 9.05
N ILE A 97 12.19 -10.21 8.40
CA ILE A 97 11.51 -10.75 7.22
C ILE A 97 11.56 -9.72 6.10
N LEU A 98 11.98 -10.17 4.92
CA LEU A 98 11.96 -9.44 3.66
C LEU A 98 10.79 -9.97 2.83
N PHE A 99 9.97 -9.04 2.35
CA PHE A 99 8.97 -9.26 1.32
C PHE A 99 9.51 -8.74 -0.01
N ASP A 100 9.52 -9.65 -0.98
CA ASP A 100 9.93 -9.47 -2.36
C ASP A 100 11.45 -9.25 -2.54
N THR A 101 11.95 -9.60 -3.72
CA THR A 101 13.38 -9.56 -4.09
C THR A 101 13.62 -8.76 -5.38
N GLY A 102 12.65 -7.93 -5.77
CA GLY A 102 12.77 -6.99 -6.87
C GLY A 102 12.71 -7.63 -8.26
N ALA A 103 12.82 -6.78 -9.27
CA ALA A 103 12.71 -7.12 -10.67
C ALA A 103 14.09 -7.18 -11.32
N GLY A 104 14.17 -7.84 -12.48
CA GLY A 104 15.43 -8.19 -13.12
C GLY A 104 15.82 -7.39 -14.35
N THR A 105 16.36 -8.14 -15.33
CA THR A 105 16.73 -7.60 -16.64
C THR A 105 15.51 -6.99 -17.32
N ASP A 106 15.55 -5.68 -17.52
CA ASP A 106 14.56 -4.95 -18.31
C ASP A 106 14.68 -5.27 -19.80
N THR A 107 13.62 -4.96 -20.54
CA THR A 107 13.56 -5.12 -22.01
C THR A 107 14.41 -4.07 -22.76
N ASP A 108 14.74 -2.97 -22.11
CA ASP A 108 15.56 -1.89 -22.67
C ASP A 108 17.01 -1.98 -22.14
N ALA A 109 17.96 -2.19 -23.05
CA ALA A 109 19.39 -2.32 -22.73
C ALA A 109 20.03 -1.04 -22.14
N THR A 110 19.34 0.10 -22.21
CA THR A 110 19.79 1.39 -21.66
C THR A 110 19.29 1.64 -20.23
N THR A 111 18.24 0.94 -19.81
CA THR A 111 17.64 1.02 -18.46
C THR A 111 17.87 -0.26 -17.64
N GLY A 112 18.11 -1.39 -18.29
CA GLY A 112 18.27 -2.70 -17.66
C GLY A 112 19.69 -2.96 -17.15
N ARG A 113 19.82 -3.17 -15.85
CA ARG A 113 21.06 -3.71 -15.24
C ARG A 113 20.71 -4.63 -14.09
N THR A 114 21.57 -5.61 -13.81
CA THR A 114 21.37 -6.53 -12.69
C THR A 114 21.38 -5.77 -11.35
N PRO A 115 20.28 -5.74 -10.58
CA PRO A 115 20.28 -5.13 -9.27
C PRO A 115 21.09 -5.95 -8.27
N ASN A 116 21.74 -5.27 -7.32
CA ASN A 116 22.37 -5.90 -6.16
C ASN A 116 21.45 -5.84 -4.93
N VAL A 117 20.39 -6.65 -4.97
CA VAL A 117 19.34 -6.69 -3.93
C VAL A 117 19.92 -7.19 -2.61
N VAL A 118 20.71 -8.26 -2.65
CA VAL A 118 21.32 -8.84 -1.44
C VAL A 118 22.27 -7.84 -0.77
N GLY A 119 23.01 -7.04 -1.55
CA GLY A 119 23.87 -5.98 -1.05
C GLY A 119 23.08 -4.86 -0.36
N ALA A 120 21.99 -4.41 -0.97
CA ALA A 120 21.11 -3.39 -0.38
C ALA A 120 20.52 -3.87 0.96
N ILE A 121 19.99 -5.10 0.99
CA ILE A 121 19.43 -5.71 2.19
C ILE A 121 20.49 -5.93 3.28
N ASN A 122 21.70 -6.38 2.93
CA ASN A 122 22.80 -6.49 3.87
C ASN A 122 23.19 -5.14 4.46
N GLY A 123 23.17 -4.06 3.66
CA GLY A 123 23.39 -2.70 4.13
C GLY A 123 22.35 -2.27 5.17
N VAL A 124 21.06 -2.54 4.90
CA VAL A 124 19.96 -2.25 5.84
C VAL A 124 20.13 -3.05 7.14
N ILE A 125 20.38 -4.36 7.05
CA ILE A 125 20.59 -5.22 8.22
C ILE A 125 21.80 -4.75 9.03
N HIS A 126 22.92 -4.42 8.38
CA HIS A 126 24.11 -3.92 9.05
C HIS A 126 23.84 -2.62 9.82
N GLN A 127 23.14 -1.68 9.20
CA GLN A 127 22.75 -0.43 9.85
C GLN A 127 21.85 -0.68 11.06
N TRP A 128 20.83 -1.54 10.92
CA TRP A 128 19.92 -1.87 12.02
C TRP A 128 20.64 -2.58 13.17
N LEU A 129 21.52 -3.53 12.88
CA LEU A 129 22.34 -4.23 13.89
C LEU A 129 23.21 -3.26 14.69
N LYS A 130 23.86 -2.31 14.00
CA LYS A 130 24.69 -1.29 14.63
C LYS A 130 23.87 -0.39 15.56
N GLU A 131 22.70 0.06 15.12
CA GLU A 131 21.82 0.93 15.92
C GLU A 131 21.23 0.22 17.15
N ASN A 132 21.08 -1.11 17.08
CA ASN A 132 20.52 -1.92 18.16
C ASN A 132 21.59 -2.66 19.00
N ASN A 133 22.89 -2.39 18.79
CA ASN A 133 24.00 -3.08 19.45
C ASN A 133 23.91 -4.62 19.37
N ARG A 134 23.64 -5.14 18.17
CA ARG A 134 23.55 -6.58 17.90
C ARG A 134 24.61 -7.02 16.90
N SER A 135 25.01 -8.29 16.97
CA SER A 135 25.99 -8.90 16.06
C SER A 135 25.34 -9.62 14.88
N SER A 136 24.15 -10.16 15.04
CA SER A 136 23.43 -10.91 13.99
C SER A 136 21.92 -10.86 14.18
N ILE A 137 21.22 -11.14 13.07
CA ILE A 137 19.79 -11.41 13.03
C ILE A 137 19.49 -12.34 11.83
N PRO A 138 18.80 -13.47 12.05
CA PRO A 138 18.31 -14.32 10.97
C PRO A 138 17.39 -13.57 10.01
N LEU A 139 17.46 -13.90 8.73
CA LEU A 139 16.61 -13.33 7.68
C LEU A 139 15.63 -14.38 7.14
N ILE A 140 14.36 -14.03 7.04
CA ILE A 140 13.37 -14.74 6.24
C ILE A 140 13.21 -13.98 4.93
N VAL A 141 13.23 -14.67 3.79
CA VAL A 141 12.89 -14.10 2.48
C VAL A 141 11.64 -14.79 1.97
N THR A 142 10.61 -14.01 1.68
CA THR A 142 9.32 -14.46 1.14
C THR A 142 8.73 -13.34 0.27
N HIS A 143 7.52 -13.53 -0.24
CA HIS A 143 6.97 -12.68 -1.28
C HIS A 143 5.50 -12.42 -1.03
N LEU A 144 5.04 -11.24 -1.44
CA LEU A 144 3.62 -10.91 -1.38
C LEU A 144 2.84 -11.64 -2.49
N HIS A 145 3.52 -12.06 -3.57
CA HIS A 145 3.02 -12.96 -4.62
C HIS A 145 4.16 -13.48 -5.51
N SER A 146 3.87 -14.33 -6.51
CA SER A 146 4.91 -15.07 -7.25
C SER A 146 5.31 -14.53 -8.63
N HIS A 147 4.96 -13.28 -8.97
CA HIS A 147 5.38 -12.73 -10.27
C HIS A 147 6.87 -12.38 -10.32
N LEU A 148 7.41 -12.32 -11.54
CA LEU A 148 8.85 -12.26 -11.76
C LEU A 148 9.45 -10.93 -11.30
N ASP A 149 8.71 -9.84 -11.41
CA ASP A 149 9.05 -8.51 -10.92
C ASP A 149 9.15 -8.43 -9.39
N HIS A 150 8.80 -9.49 -8.67
CA HIS A 150 8.95 -9.60 -7.22
C HIS A 150 9.88 -10.71 -6.78
N THR A 151 10.18 -11.67 -7.65
CA THR A 151 10.92 -12.90 -7.33
C THR A 151 12.27 -13.00 -8.04
N TRP A 152 12.59 -12.06 -8.93
CA TRP A 152 13.78 -12.18 -9.77
C TRP A 152 15.08 -12.25 -8.96
N GLY A 153 15.19 -11.47 -7.88
CA GLY A 153 16.39 -11.42 -7.05
C GLY A 153 16.60 -12.64 -6.14
N ASP A 154 15.72 -13.63 -6.14
CA ASP A 154 15.77 -14.79 -5.23
C ASP A 154 17.11 -15.51 -5.25
N TYR A 155 17.70 -15.68 -6.44
CA TYR A 155 18.98 -16.38 -6.60
C TYR A 155 20.10 -15.72 -5.80
N GLN A 156 20.04 -14.40 -5.56
CA GLN A 156 21.05 -13.66 -4.80
C GLN A 156 21.06 -14.01 -3.31
N PHE A 157 19.96 -14.57 -2.79
CA PHE A 157 19.82 -14.97 -1.39
C PHE A 157 20.16 -16.44 -1.14
N THR A 158 20.28 -17.27 -2.19
CA THR A 158 20.52 -18.73 -2.06
C THR A 158 21.79 -19.09 -1.30
N GLN A 159 22.82 -18.23 -1.35
CA GLN A 159 24.09 -18.42 -0.65
C GLN A 159 24.25 -17.47 0.54
N ARG A 160 23.23 -16.68 0.87
CA ARG A 160 23.28 -15.77 2.01
C ARG A 160 23.19 -16.61 3.29
N PRO A 161 24.17 -16.53 4.21
CA PRO A 161 24.11 -17.28 5.48
C PRO A 161 22.97 -16.78 6.37
N ASP A 162 22.51 -17.64 7.28
CA ASP A 162 21.45 -17.35 8.26
C ASP A 162 20.17 -16.81 7.61
N THR A 163 19.83 -17.38 6.45
CA THR A 163 18.65 -17.00 5.66
C THR A 163 17.74 -18.20 5.45
N THR A 164 16.46 -18.06 5.80
CA THR A 164 15.41 -19.02 5.45
C THR A 164 14.66 -18.46 4.25
N PHE A 165 14.65 -19.21 3.15
CA PHE A 165 13.94 -18.84 1.94
C PHE A 165 12.60 -19.58 1.85
N VAL A 166 11.51 -18.85 1.74
CA VAL A 166 10.15 -19.38 1.57
C VAL A 166 9.81 -19.28 0.09
N LYS A 167 9.74 -20.43 -0.58
CA LYS A 167 9.50 -20.49 -2.02
C LYS A 167 8.14 -19.86 -2.38
N PRO A 168 8.09 -18.91 -3.34
CA PRO A 168 6.84 -18.33 -3.82
C PRO A 168 6.10 -19.31 -4.75
N GLY A 169 4.81 -19.03 -5.02
CA GLY A 169 4.04 -19.76 -6.04
C GLY A 169 3.54 -21.15 -5.61
N ASP A 170 3.65 -21.49 -4.33
CA ASP A 170 3.14 -22.75 -3.77
C ASP A 170 2.32 -22.49 -2.50
N VAL A 171 1.00 -22.70 -2.60
CA VAL A 171 0.05 -22.51 -1.49
C VAL A 171 0.37 -23.41 -0.30
N GLU A 172 0.80 -24.65 -0.52
CA GLU A 172 1.06 -25.59 0.58
C GLU A 172 2.32 -25.22 1.35
N ILE A 173 3.34 -24.67 0.67
CA ILE A 173 4.52 -24.09 1.33
C ILE A 173 4.13 -22.88 2.19
N LEU A 174 3.33 -21.95 1.66
CA LEU A 174 2.86 -20.78 2.41
C LEU A 174 2.01 -21.19 3.61
N LYS A 175 1.11 -22.16 3.43
CA LYS A 175 0.29 -22.73 4.51
C LYS A 175 1.13 -23.32 5.61
N ALA A 176 2.09 -24.19 5.27
CA ALA A 176 2.97 -24.81 6.23
C ALA A 176 3.83 -23.78 6.97
N PHE A 177 4.38 -22.79 6.25
CA PHE A 177 5.28 -21.79 6.83
C PHE A 177 4.56 -20.79 7.76
N PHE A 178 3.38 -20.31 7.37
CA PHE A 178 2.62 -19.31 8.13
C PHE A 178 1.53 -19.90 9.04
N GLY A 179 1.43 -21.23 9.12
CA GLY A 179 0.45 -21.92 9.97
C GLY A 179 -0.99 -21.68 9.54
N ILE A 180 -1.25 -21.74 8.24
CA ILE A 180 -2.59 -21.58 7.65
C ILE A 180 -3.12 -22.98 7.29
N GLU A 181 -4.16 -23.43 7.97
CA GLU A 181 -4.75 -24.75 7.73
C GLU A 181 -5.77 -24.68 6.59
N ILE A 182 -6.58 -23.62 6.56
CA ILE A 182 -7.68 -23.41 5.62
C ILE A 182 -7.36 -22.22 4.72
N TRP A 183 -6.95 -22.50 3.47
CA TRP A 183 -6.66 -21.45 2.48
C TRP A 183 -7.84 -21.29 1.52
N PRO A 184 -8.28 -20.05 1.21
CA PRO A 184 -7.79 -18.75 1.68
C PRO A 184 -8.51 -18.16 2.92
N GLU A 185 -9.35 -18.92 3.62
CA GLU A 185 -10.27 -18.42 4.64
C GLU A 185 -9.63 -18.07 5.99
N GLN A 186 -8.48 -18.67 6.31
CA GLN A 186 -7.80 -18.48 7.59
C GLN A 186 -6.65 -17.48 7.48
N THR A 187 -6.60 -16.55 8.42
CA THR A 187 -5.43 -15.68 8.64
C THR A 187 -4.35 -16.44 9.42
N GLY A 188 -3.17 -16.54 8.84
CA GLY A 188 -1.96 -17.03 9.50
C GLY A 188 -1.37 -15.99 10.45
N LYS A 189 -0.50 -16.43 11.35
CA LYS A 189 0.20 -15.54 12.29
C LYS A 189 1.68 -15.86 12.27
N TYR A 190 2.50 -14.83 12.16
CA TYR A 190 3.95 -14.97 12.17
C TYR A 190 4.57 -13.98 13.14
N ASP A 191 5.36 -14.47 14.09
CA ASP A 191 6.02 -13.63 15.10
C ASP A 191 7.51 -13.53 14.78
N LEU A 192 8.01 -12.30 14.69
CA LEU A 192 9.43 -11.98 14.47
C LEU A 192 10.21 -11.81 15.78
N GLY A 193 9.57 -12.04 16.93
CA GLY A 193 10.07 -11.75 18.27
C GLY A 193 9.53 -10.40 18.73
N GLU A 194 8.40 -10.41 19.44
CA GLU A 194 7.66 -9.21 19.89
C GLU A 194 7.15 -8.31 18.75
N ARG A 195 7.07 -8.85 17.53
CA ARG A 195 6.44 -8.19 16.38
C ARG A 195 5.62 -9.19 15.59
N LYS A 196 4.31 -9.09 15.76
CA LYS A 196 3.33 -10.04 15.23
C LYS A 196 2.77 -9.55 13.91
N LEU A 197 2.84 -10.40 12.90
CA LEU A 197 2.26 -10.22 11.58
C LEU A 197 1.03 -11.11 11.45
N ASP A 198 -0.05 -10.56 10.91
CA ASP A 198 -1.20 -11.33 10.41
C ASP A 198 -1.03 -11.53 8.90
N ILE A 199 -1.01 -12.78 8.45
CA ILE A 199 -0.82 -13.18 7.05
C ILE A 199 -2.18 -13.55 6.47
N ILE A 200 -2.68 -12.77 5.52
CA ILE A 200 -4.05 -12.84 5.02
C ILE A 200 -4.00 -13.31 3.56
N PRO A 201 -4.45 -14.55 3.25
CA PRO A 201 -4.56 -15.01 1.88
C PRO A 201 -5.54 -14.16 1.05
N VAL A 202 -5.07 -13.65 -0.07
CA VAL A 202 -5.81 -12.76 -0.97
C VAL A 202 -5.66 -13.17 -2.44
N PRO A 203 -5.94 -14.45 -2.80
CA PRO A 203 -5.89 -14.87 -4.19
C PRO A 203 -6.79 -14.00 -5.07
N GLY A 204 -6.29 -13.66 -6.27
CA GLY A 204 -6.99 -12.80 -7.22
C GLY A 204 -6.04 -12.23 -8.27
N HIS A 205 -5.06 -11.45 -7.83
CA HIS A 205 -3.96 -11.01 -8.70
C HIS A 205 -3.05 -12.19 -9.09
N ASP A 206 -2.69 -12.99 -8.09
CA ASP A 206 -1.98 -14.26 -8.22
C ASP A 206 -2.62 -15.28 -7.25
N ALA A 207 -2.51 -16.58 -7.54
CA ALA A 207 -3.12 -17.62 -6.72
C ALA A 207 -2.49 -17.72 -5.31
N THR A 208 -1.25 -17.25 -5.16
CA THR A 208 -0.47 -17.27 -3.91
C THR A 208 -0.35 -15.91 -3.25
N SER A 209 -1.08 -14.91 -3.74
CA SER A 209 -1.08 -13.56 -3.16
C SER A 209 -1.45 -13.56 -1.67
N ILE A 210 -0.62 -12.88 -0.88
CA ILE A 210 -0.86 -12.60 0.54
C ILE A 210 -0.84 -11.10 0.81
N ALA A 211 -1.67 -10.67 1.76
CA ALA A 211 -1.53 -9.37 2.40
C ALA A 211 -0.98 -9.58 3.82
N VAL A 212 -0.21 -8.61 4.31
CA VAL A 212 0.45 -8.70 5.61
C VAL A 212 0.11 -7.49 6.45
N TYR A 213 -0.55 -7.71 7.57
CA TYR A 213 -0.82 -6.65 8.54
C TYR A 213 0.21 -6.71 9.68
N ASP A 214 1.01 -5.66 9.79
CA ASP A 214 1.98 -5.50 10.87
C ASP A 214 1.32 -4.84 12.09
N ARG A 215 1.14 -5.62 13.16
CA ARG A 215 0.43 -5.13 14.36
C ARG A 215 1.16 -4.00 15.07
N ASN A 216 2.49 -3.91 14.93
CA ASN A 216 3.25 -2.86 15.59
C ASN A 216 3.02 -1.51 14.92
N THR A 217 2.94 -1.45 13.59
CA THR A 217 2.81 -0.18 12.84
C THR A 217 1.41 0.11 12.32
N ALA A 218 0.50 -0.87 12.36
CA ALA A 218 -0.80 -0.83 11.71
C ALA A 218 -0.73 -0.61 10.18
N VAL A 219 0.40 -0.96 9.55
CA VAL A 219 0.57 -0.96 8.10
C VAL A 219 0.05 -2.27 7.53
N LEU A 220 -0.71 -2.17 6.43
CA LEU A 220 -1.17 -3.31 5.64
C LEU A 220 -0.39 -3.34 4.32
N LEU A 221 0.46 -4.35 4.14
CA LEU A 221 1.13 -4.62 2.87
C LEU A 221 0.19 -5.44 1.99
N THR A 222 -0.10 -4.98 0.77
CA THR A 222 -1.10 -5.59 -0.13
C THR A 222 -0.52 -6.20 -1.39
N GLY A 223 0.79 -6.07 -1.61
CA GLY A 223 1.40 -6.48 -2.88
C GLY A 223 0.68 -5.82 -4.05
N ASP A 224 0.42 -6.62 -5.08
CA ASP A 224 -0.27 -6.18 -6.30
C ASP A 224 -1.80 -6.16 -6.20
N VAL A 225 -2.36 -6.45 -5.02
CA VAL A 225 -3.82 -6.45 -4.81
C VAL A 225 -4.39 -5.02 -4.76
N LEU A 226 -3.64 -4.08 -4.16
CA LEU A 226 -4.03 -2.68 -4.07
C LEU A 226 -2.78 -1.80 -4.00
N TYR A 227 -2.62 -0.94 -5.00
CA TYR A 227 -1.58 0.06 -5.12
C TYR A 227 -2.05 1.21 -6.04
N PRO A 228 -1.39 2.38 -6.03
CA PRO A 228 -1.75 3.49 -6.91
C PRO A 228 -1.34 3.21 -8.37
N GLY A 229 -2.16 2.44 -9.08
CA GLY A 229 -1.89 2.00 -10.45
C GLY A 229 -2.90 0.98 -10.97
N ARG A 230 -2.49 0.14 -11.93
CA ARG A 230 -3.32 -0.88 -12.58
C ARG A 230 -3.39 -2.17 -11.78
N LEU A 231 -4.55 -2.47 -11.23
CA LEU A 231 -4.79 -3.72 -10.52
C LEU A 231 -5.24 -4.80 -11.50
N TYR A 232 -4.31 -5.67 -11.89
CA TYR A 232 -4.60 -6.82 -12.75
C TYR A 232 -5.23 -7.96 -11.95
N ILE A 233 -6.24 -8.60 -12.53
CA ILE A 233 -6.91 -9.76 -11.95
C ILE A 233 -6.66 -10.94 -12.89
N ASN A 234 -5.68 -11.78 -12.55
CA ASN A 234 -5.35 -12.96 -13.36
C ASN A 234 -6.20 -14.19 -12.98
N GLU A 235 -6.92 -14.12 -11.86
CA GLU A 235 -7.85 -15.15 -11.42
C GLU A 235 -9.10 -15.21 -12.33
N PRO A 236 -9.36 -16.36 -13.00
CA PRO A 236 -10.54 -16.52 -13.85
C PRO A 236 -11.87 -16.45 -13.09
N ASN A 237 -11.89 -16.81 -11.81
CA ASN A 237 -13.07 -16.72 -10.96
C ASN A 237 -13.18 -15.34 -10.29
N PRO A 238 -14.02 -14.41 -10.78
CA PRO A 238 -14.13 -13.06 -10.20
C PRO A 238 -14.60 -13.06 -8.75
N ASP A 239 -15.31 -14.10 -8.32
CA ASP A 239 -15.84 -14.19 -6.95
C ASP A 239 -14.72 -14.47 -5.95
N LEU A 240 -13.61 -15.10 -6.37
CA LEU A 240 -12.45 -15.33 -5.50
C LEU A 240 -11.75 -14.00 -5.15
N MET A 241 -11.50 -13.15 -6.15
CA MET A 241 -10.96 -11.80 -5.93
C MET A 241 -11.89 -10.96 -5.06
N GLN A 242 -13.21 -10.96 -5.35
CA GLN A 242 -14.18 -10.24 -4.51
C GLN A 242 -14.17 -10.73 -3.06
N ALA A 243 -14.11 -12.06 -2.85
CA ALA A 243 -14.01 -12.63 -1.50
C ALA A 243 -12.72 -12.23 -0.79
N SER A 244 -11.59 -12.17 -1.50
CA SER A 244 -10.31 -11.68 -0.97
C SER A 244 -10.40 -10.22 -0.48
N ILE A 245 -10.98 -9.33 -1.28
CA ILE A 245 -11.16 -7.93 -0.88
C ILE A 245 -12.15 -7.81 0.28
N GLN A 246 -13.23 -8.59 0.28
CA GLN A 246 -14.17 -8.65 1.40
C GLN A 246 -13.47 -9.06 2.70
N ARG A 247 -12.60 -10.09 2.67
CA ARG A 247 -11.81 -10.50 3.84
C ARG A 247 -10.90 -9.37 4.36
N LEU A 248 -10.25 -8.60 3.48
CA LEU A 248 -9.45 -7.44 3.89
C LEU A 248 -10.29 -6.32 4.53
N VAL A 249 -11.46 -5.99 3.96
CA VAL A 249 -12.37 -4.99 4.54
C VAL A 249 -12.87 -5.40 5.92
N ASP A 250 -13.21 -6.68 6.08
CA ASP A 250 -13.69 -7.23 7.34
C ASP A 250 -12.57 -7.30 8.39
N PHE A 251 -11.37 -7.70 7.98
CA PHE A 251 -10.18 -7.70 8.83
C PHE A 251 -9.88 -6.28 9.35
N THR A 252 -9.94 -5.26 8.49
CA THR A 252 -9.64 -3.88 8.85
C THR A 252 -10.79 -3.13 9.53
N ARG A 253 -11.99 -3.73 9.66
CA ARG A 253 -13.20 -3.05 10.19
C ARG A 253 -13.02 -2.47 11.59
N HIS A 254 -12.29 -3.18 12.45
CA HIS A 254 -12.08 -2.82 13.86
C HIS A 254 -10.60 -2.70 14.22
N ARG A 255 -9.73 -2.55 13.22
CA ARG A 255 -8.29 -2.40 13.40
C ARG A 255 -7.86 -1.04 12.85
N PRO A 256 -6.92 -0.35 13.51
CA PRO A 256 -6.29 0.82 12.89
C PRO A 256 -5.65 0.40 11.57
N VAL A 257 -5.65 1.30 10.60
CA VAL A 257 -4.86 1.17 9.37
C VAL A 257 -4.13 2.48 9.20
N ALA A 258 -2.83 2.48 9.48
CA ALA A 258 -2.00 3.67 9.32
C ALA A 258 -1.81 3.98 7.83
N HIS A 259 -1.42 2.95 7.06
CA HIS A 259 -1.28 3.00 5.61
C HIS A 259 -1.58 1.63 5.02
N ILE A 260 -2.05 1.63 3.77
CA ILE A 260 -2.00 0.49 2.87
C ILE A 260 -0.87 0.75 1.88
N LEU A 261 0.06 -0.20 1.76
CA LEU A 261 1.22 -0.10 0.87
C LEU A 261 1.24 -1.30 -0.07
N GLY A 262 1.08 -1.06 -1.37
CA GLY A 262 1.28 -2.08 -2.39
C GLY A 262 2.70 -2.05 -2.96
N THR A 263 2.94 -2.72 -4.06
CA THR A 263 4.31 -2.96 -4.57
C THR A 263 4.71 -2.09 -5.77
N HIS A 264 3.80 -1.25 -6.27
CA HIS A 264 4.07 -0.34 -7.38
C HIS A 264 3.45 1.05 -7.18
N ILE A 265 3.94 2.01 -7.95
CA ILE A 265 3.21 3.23 -8.28
C ILE A 265 3.24 3.33 -9.79
N GLU A 266 2.07 3.41 -10.41
CA GLU A 266 1.92 3.69 -11.84
C GLU A 266 1.12 4.97 -12.08
N ARG A 267 0.42 5.47 -11.06
CA ARG A 267 -0.47 6.62 -11.15
C ARG A 267 0.32 7.92 -11.27
N ARG A 268 0.02 8.73 -12.30
CA ARG A 268 0.60 10.08 -12.52
C ARG A 268 -0.31 11.23 -12.09
N ALA A 269 -1.63 11.01 -12.19
CA ALA A 269 -2.68 11.98 -11.90
C ALA A 269 -3.98 11.22 -11.63
N PRO A 270 -5.00 11.82 -10.98
CA PRO A 270 -6.27 11.12 -10.74
C PRO A 270 -6.81 10.48 -12.01
N TYR A 271 -7.10 9.18 -12.00
CA TYR A 271 -7.57 8.36 -13.16
C TYR A 271 -6.54 8.11 -14.28
N TYR A 272 -5.30 8.62 -14.18
CA TYR A 272 -4.29 8.50 -15.24
C TYR A 272 -3.02 7.81 -14.74
N ASP A 273 -2.65 6.70 -15.39
CA ASP A 273 -1.37 6.01 -15.15
C ASP A 273 -0.27 6.58 -16.07
N TYR A 274 0.99 6.22 -15.82
CA TYR A 274 2.08 6.33 -16.78
C TYR A 274 2.01 5.19 -17.80
N PRO A 275 2.48 5.33 -19.04
CA PRO A 275 2.63 4.20 -19.95
C PRO A 275 3.37 3.02 -19.30
N ARG A 276 2.91 1.80 -19.58
CA ARG A 276 3.66 0.59 -19.18
C ARG A 276 5.05 0.64 -19.78
N GLY A 277 6.05 0.24 -19.02
CA GLY A 277 7.45 0.34 -19.41
C GLY A 277 8.06 1.75 -19.26
N ALA A 278 7.38 2.69 -18.59
CA ALA A 278 7.99 3.99 -18.29
C ALA A 278 9.05 3.84 -17.17
N HIS A 279 10.33 4.01 -17.50
CA HIS A 279 11.41 4.00 -16.51
C HIS A 279 11.52 5.32 -15.74
N TYR A 280 11.07 6.43 -16.32
CA TYR A 280 11.11 7.75 -15.70
C TYR A 280 9.70 8.31 -15.53
N ALA A 281 9.33 8.65 -14.29
CA ALA A 281 7.97 8.95 -13.90
C ALA A 281 7.91 10.04 -12.79
N PRO A 282 8.33 11.29 -13.08
CA PRO A 282 8.59 12.33 -12.06
C PRO A 282 7.37 12.80 -11.24
N ASP A 283 6.17 12.49 -11.71
CA ASP A 283 4.87 12.88 -11.14
C ASP A 283 4.10 11.68 -10.58
N GLU A 284 4.79 10.58 -10.26
CA GLU A 284 4.21 9.47 -9.51
C GLU A 284 3.48 9.95 -8.25
N PHE A 285 2.30 9.38 -8.01
CA PHE A 285 1.54 9.57 -6.79
C PHE A 285 2.31 9.04 -5.56
N PRO A 286 1.93 9.49 -4.35
CA PRO A 286 2.44 8.87 -3.13
C PRO A 286 2.08 7.38 -3.05
N LEU A 287 2.98 6.56 -2.51
CA LEU A 287 2.76 5.12 -2.32
C LEU A 287 1.59 4.83 -1.37
N GLN A 288 1.44 5.65 -0.33
CA GLN A 288 0.48 5.40 0.75
C GLN A 288 -0.96 5.55 0.27
N MET A 289 -1.73 4.48 0.48
CA MET A 289 -3.18 4.48 0.37
C MET A 289 -3.79 4.32 1.77
N GLY A 290 -5.10 4.49 1.86
CA GLY A 290 -5.86 4.35 3.09
C GLY A 290 -6.95 3.30 2.98
N ARG A 291 -7.72 3.17 4.07
CA ARG A 291 -8.88 2.28 4.12
C ARG A 291 -10.00 2.72 3.15
N ALA A 292 -10.03 3.98 2.75
CA ALA A 292 -11.03 4.49 1.80
C ALA A 292 -10.89 3.81 0.44
N GLU A 293 -9.66 3.70 -0.09
CA GLU A 293 -9.38 3.07 -1.37
C GLU A 293 -9.64 1.56 -1.33
N LEU A 294 -9.43 0.91 -0.17
CA LEU A 294 -9.82 -0.49 0.02
C LEU A 294 -11.34 -0.69 -0.05
N LEU A 295 -12.14 0.23 0.48
CA LEU A 295 -13.60 0.21 0.35
C LEU A 295 -14.04 0.48 -1.10
N GLU A 296 -13.37 1.38 -1.80
CA GLU A 296 -13.60 1.60 -3.23
C GLU A 296 -13.31 0.34 -4.04
N LEU A 297 -12.20 -0.35 -3.76
CA LEU A 297 -11.87 -1.63 -4.40
C LEU A 297 -12.91 -2.71 -4.10
N GLN A 298 -13.49 -2.72 -2.89
CA GLN A 298 -14.58 -3.64 -2.54
C GLN A 298 -15.82 -3.40 -3.40
N GLU A 299 -16.23 -2.15 -3.60
CA GLU A 299 -17.36 -1.83 -4.48
C GLU A 299 -17.02 -2.05 -5.96
N ALA A 300 -15.76 -1.85 -6.34
CA ALA A 300 -15.27 -2.13 -7.68
C ALA A 300 -15.37 -3.61 -8.03
N THR A 301 -14.91 -4.48 -7.13
CA THR A 301 -14.92 -5.94 -7.30
C THR A 301 -16.30 -6.57 -7.23
N LYS A 302 -17.37 -5.82 -6.93
CA LYS A 302 -18.77 -6.27 -7.05
C LYS A 302 -19.37 -5.98 -8.44
N GLN A 303 -18.80 -5.03 -9.17
CA GLN A 303 -19.28 -4.68 -10.51
C GLN A 303 -18.94 -5.81 -11.49
N ARG A 304 -19.86 -6.07 -12.41
CA ARG A 304 -19.80 -7.21 -13.32
C ARG A 304 -20.13 -6.78 -14.74
N THR A 305 -19.28 -7.19 -15.68
CA THR A 305 -19.53 -7.05 -17.12
C THR A 305 -19.78 -8.44 -17.69
N ARG A 306 -20.81 -8.58 -18.52
CA ARG A 306 -21.08 -9.80 -19.27
C ARG A 306 -20.46 -9.68 -20.66
N GLU A 307 -19.49 -10.54 -20.94
CA GLU A 307 -18.95 -10.74 -22.29
C GLU A 307 -19.16 -12.21 -22.68
N GLY A 308 -19.98 -12.44 -23.71
CA GLY A 308 -20.38 -13.80 -24.12
C GLY A 308 -21.10 -14.56 -23.00
N SER A 309 -20.60 -15.76 -22.66
CA SER A 309 -21.12 -16.61 -21.57
C SER A 309 -20.45 -16.37 -20.21
N GLY A 310 -19.41 -15.52 -20.15
CA GLY A 310 -18.63 -15.25 -18.95
C GLY A 310 -19.12 -14.03 -18.16
N ASN A 311 -18.85 -14.05 -16.86
CA ASN A 311 -19.04 -12.91 -15.98
C ASN A 311 -17.67 -12.49 -15.44
N THR A 312 -17.20 -11.29 -15.77
CA THR A 312 -15.90 -10.78 -15.30
C THR A 312 -16.10 -9.54 -14.44
N ILE A 313 -15.12 -9.21 -13.61
CA ILE A 313 -15.15 -7.93 -12.89
C ILE A 313 -15.06 -6.80 -13.91
N THR A 314 -15.94 -5.79 -13.78
CA THR A 314 -15.94 -4.65 -14.68
C THR A 314 -14.63 -3.89 -14.57
N GLN A 315 -13.88 -3.83 -15.68
CA GLN A 315 -12.70 -2.98 -15.79
C GLN A 315 -13.12 -1.51 -15.71
N LYS A 316 -12.52 -0.75 -14.79
CA LYS A 316 -12.93 0.64 -14.52
C LYS A 316 -11.79 1.42 -13.86
N ALA A 317 -11.61 2.66 -14.29
CA ALA A 317 -10.67 3.60 -13.70
C ALA A 317 -11.31 4.29 -12.49
N TYR A 318 -10.60 4.25 -11.36
CA TYR A 318 -10.88 5.01 -10.15
C TYR A 318 -9.84 6.11 -10.00
N ARG A 319 -10.07 7.00 -9.04
CA ARG A 319 -9.19 8.15 -8.80
C ARG A 319 -7.74 7.70 -8.60
N ASP A 320 -7.54 6.74 -7.71
CA ASP A 320 -6.20 6.36 -7.26
C ASP A 320 -5.71 5.02 -7.84
N PHE A 321 -6.61 4.13 -8.30
CA PHE A 321 -6.26 2.86 -8.95
C PHE A 321 -7.16 2.53 -10.16
N THR A 322 -6.73 1.65 -11.05
CA THR A 322 -7.49 1.23 -12.23
C THR A 322 -7.70 -0.27 -12.12
N LEU A 323 -8.95 -0.74 -12.06
CA LEU A 323 -9.21 -2.18 -12.07
C LEU A 323 -9.17 -2.69 -13.50
N CYS A 324 -8.23 -3.60 -13.78
CA CYS A 324 -7.94 -4.16 -15.10
C CYS A 324 -8.43 -5.61 -15.20
N GLY A 325 -8.38 -6.17 -16.41
CA GLY A 325 -8.67 -7.59 -16.63
C GLY A 325 -7.45 -8.47 -16.36
N VAL A 326 -7.38 -9.59 -17.06
CA VAL A 326 -6.21 -10.47 -17.07
C VAL A 326 -5.05 -9.74 -17.78
N TYR A 327 -3.88 -9.73 -17.15
CA TYR A 327 -2.68 -9.15 -17.73
C TYR A 327 -2.41 -9.73 -19.13
N PRO A 328 -2.01 -8.91 -20.13
CA PRO A 328 -1.69 -7.48 -20.07
C PRO A 328 -2.89 -6.54 -20.35
N THR A 329 -4.12 -7.05 -20.40
CA THR A 329 -5.27 -6.29 -20.91
C THR A 329 -5.85 -5.36 -19.84
N CYS A 330 -5.89 -4.06 -20.13
CA CYS A 330 -6.60 -3.08 -19.32
C CYS A 330 -7.40 -2.12 -20.21
N LYS A 331 -8.73 -2.24 -20.17
CA LYS A 331 -9.71 -1.48 -20.98
C LYS A 331 -10.85 -0.98 -20.08
N PRO A 332 -10.58 0.01 -19.21
CA PRO A 332 -11.59 0.50 -18.29
C PRO A 332 -12.75 1.19 -19.04
N VAL A 333 -13.99 0.84 -18.71
CA VAL A 333 -15.20 1.30 -19.44
C VAL A 333 -15.47 2.81 -19.35
N ASN A 334 -14.78 3.50 -18.43
CA ASN A 334 -14.93 4.93 -18.17
C ASN A 334 -13.65 5.72 -18.47
N ALA A 335 -12.68 5.12 -19.17
CA ALA A 335 -11.55 5.86 -19.74
C ALA A 335 -11.52 5.65 -21.28
N PRO A 336 -11.09 6.65 -22.06
CA PRO A 336 -11.02 6.51 -23.51
C PRO A 336 -10.08 5.36 -23.93
N ASP A 337 -10.45 4.64 -25.00
CA ASP A 337 -9.68 3.52 -25.59
C ASP A 337 -8.23 3.92 -25.94
N SER A 338 -8.02 5.21 -26.24
CA SER A 338 -6.72 5.81 -26.42
C SER A 338 -6.08 6.10 -25.06
N THR A 339 -5.71 5.09 -24.30
CA THR A 339 -4.64 5.26 -23.30
C THR A 339 -3.29 5.30 -24.02
N ALA A 340 -3.14 6.17 -25.02
CA ALA A 340 -2.03 7.09 -24.95
C ALA A 340 -2.45 8.08 -23.84
N PHE A 341 -2.05 7.73 -22.63
CA PHE A 341 -1.79 8.63 -21.51
C PHE A 341 -1.59 10.06 -22.03
N VAL A 342 -2.64 10.88 -21.88
CA VAL A 342 -2.84 12.13 -22.62
C VAL A 342 -1.55 12.97 -22.64
N ASN A 343 -1.12 13.32 -23.85
CA ASN A 343 0.02 14.20 -24.11
C ASN A 343 0.00 15.45 -23.22
N ASP A 344 1.20 15.84 -22.81
CA ASP A 344 1.52 17.14 -22.23
C ASP A 344 0.77 18.28 -22.93
N LEU A 345 0.12 19.13 -22.13
CA LEU A 345 -0.08 20.53 -22.47
C LEU A 345 0.98 21.35 -21.76
#